data_AF-A0A7C1JX57-F1
#
_entry.id   AF-A0A7C1JX57-F1
#
_cell.length_a   1.000
_cell.length_b   1.000
_cell.length_c   1.000
_cell.angle_alpha   90.00
_cell.angle_beta   90.00
_cell.angle_gamma   90.00
#
_symmetry.space_group_name_H-M   'P 1'
#
loop_
_entity.id
_entity.type
_entity.pdbx_description
1 polymer ?
#
loop_
_entity_poly.entity_id
_entity_poly.type
_entity_poly.pdbx_seq_one_letter_code
_entity_poly.pdbx_strand_id
1 'polypeptide(L)'
;MRIACVLLWWLVGCSSSIYLTVQTDANANFGAPVPVDVVFANKPELENQLLPLTAAEWFAKRSQIQRDYPDESILRVVSFEFIPGQQRSEQKIKGNGAEMAIIFVNMGRSSATNRARVPTGSTVSLRIGEGSYQLELEK
;
A
#
# COMPACT_ATOMS: atom_id res chain seq x y z
N MET A 1 -35.38 42.85 1.48
CA MET A 1 -34.94 41.85 0.50
C MET A 1 -33.79 41.08 1.13
N ARG A 2 -34.00 39.82 1.52
CA ARG A 2 -33.01 39.00 2.25
C ARG A 2 -32.04 38.37 1.25
N ILE A 3 -30.77 38.76 1.30
CA ILE A 3 -29.69 38.13 0.54
C ILE A 3 -29.31 36.86 1.31
N ALA A 4 -29.72 35.70 0.78
CA ALA A 4 -29.28 34.40 1.28
C ALA A 4 -27.91 34.09 0.70
N CYS A 5 -26.88 34.19 1.55
CA CYS A 5 -25.53 33.76 1.24
C CYS A 5 -25.50 32.23 1.28
N VAL A 6 -25.54 31.58 0.12
CA VAL A 6 -25.42 30.13 -0.01
C VAL A 6 -23.95 29.77 0.18
N LEU A 7 -23.60 29.32 1.38
CA LEU A 7 -22.31 28.69 1.69
C LEU A 7 -22.22 27.36 0.94
N LEU A 8 -21.65 27.41 -0.26
CA LEU A 8 -21.29 26.22 -1.03
C LEU A 8 -20.02 25.64 -0.40
N TRP A 9 -20.19 24.75 0.58
CA TRP A 9 -19.11 23.91 1.11
C TRP A 9 -18.61 22.99 0.00
N TRP A 10 -17.54 23.41 -0.66
CA TRP A 10 -16.70 22.49 -1.42
C TRP A 10 -16.02 21.57 -0.41
N LEU A 11 -16.63 20.40 -0.17
CA LEU A 11 -15.89 19.25 0.34
C LEU A 11 -14.91 18.84 -0.75
N VAL A 12 -13.78 19.55 -0.83
CA VAL A 12 -12.58 19.03 -1.50
C VAL A 12 -12.13 17.86 -0.64
N GLY A 13 -12.75 16.69 -0.86
CA GLY A 13 -12.27 15.45 -0.29
C GLY A 13 -10.86 15.24 -0.79
N CYS A 14 -9.87 15.49 0.07
CA CYS A 14 -8.49 15.16 -0.23
C CYS A 14 -8.48 13.65 -0.52
N SER A 15 -8.32 13.29 -1.79
CA SER A 15 -8.38 11.88 -2.19
C SER A 15 -7.11 11.22 -1.68
N SER A 16 -7.20 10.54 -0.54
CA SER A 16 -6.08 9.78 -0.01
C SER A 16 -5.80 8.63 -0.97
N SER A 17 -4.65 8.67 -1.63
CA SER A 17 -4.23 7.68 -2.63
C SER A 17 -2.72 7.63 -2.65
N ILE A 18 -2.14 6.51 -3.05
CA ILE A 18 -0.74 6.47 -3.50
C ILE A 18 -0.69 6.16 -4.99
N TYR A 19 0.42 6.46 -5.62
CA TYR A 19 0.71 6.09 -7.01
C TYR A 19 1.86 5.08 -7.00
N LEU A 20 1.68 3.92 -7.61
CA LEU A 20 2.67 2.83 -7.58
C LEU A 20 3.16 2.50 -8.98
N THR A 21 4.45 2.66 -9.23
CA THR A 21 5.15 2.19 -10.43
C THR A 21 5.99 0.98 -10.06
N VAL A 22 6.02 -0.05 -10.91
CA VAL A 22 6.72 -1.31 -10.59
C VAL A 22 7.60 -1.78 -11.72
N GLN A 23 8.82 -2.18 -11.37
CA GLN A 23 9.77 -2.83 -12.26
C GLN A 23 10.31 -4.10 -11.58
N THR A 24 10.23 -5.24 -12.25
CA THR A 24 10.83 -6.48 -11.74
C THR A 24 11.95 -6.95 -12.66
N ASP A 25 13.07 -7.35 -12.06
CA ASP A 25 14.18 -7.96 -12.79
C ASP A 25 13.76 -9.33 -13.34
N ALA A 26 14.45 -9.81 -14.38
CA ALA A 26 14.12 -11.08 -15.05
C ALA A 26 14.20 -12.31 -14.13
N ASN A 27 15.03 -12.26 -13.09
CA ASN A 27 15.17 -13.30 -12.07
C ASN A 27 14.66 -12.84 -10.69
N ALA A 28 13.73 -11.87 -10.65
CA ALA A 28 13.18 -11.35 -9.41
C ALA A 28 12.68 -12.47 -8.49
N ASN A 29 12.95 -12.36 -7.18
CA ASN A 29 12.60 -13.37 -6.18
C ASN A 29 12.97 -14.80 -6.62
N PHE A 30 14.19 -14.98 -7.16
CA PHE A 30 14.69 -16.26 -7.67
C PHE A 30 13.77 -16.93 -8.71
N GLY A 31 13.11 -16.12 -9.54
CA GLY A 31 12.18 -16.58 -10.57
C GLY A 31 10.75 -16.85 -10.09
N ALA A 32 10.43 -16.58 -8.82
CA ALA A 32 9.08 -16.74 -8.28
C ALA A 32 8.28 -15.43 -8.29
N PRO A 33 6.94 -15.48 -8.36
CA PRO A 33 6.10 -14.30 -8.17
C PRO A 33 6.31 -13.65 -6.80
N VAL A 34 6.09 -12.34 -6.71
CA VAL A 34 6.21 -11.53 -5.49
C VAL A 34 4.85 -10.95 -5.11
N PRO A 35 4.22 -11.46 -4.05
CA PRO A 35 3.03 -10.86 -3.47
C PRO A 35 3.35 -9.49 -2.86
N VAL A 36 2.55 -8.48 -3.19
CA VAL A 36 2.65 -7.13 -2.64
C VAL A 36 1.26 -6.67 -2.19
N ASP A 37 1.13 -6.32 -0.92
CA ASP A 37 -0.10 -5.75 -0.39
C ASP A 37 0.12 -4.28 -0.03
N VAL A 38 -0.72 -3.40 -0.56
CA VAL A 38 -0.83 -2.00 -0.15
C VAL A 38 -1.98 -1.89 0.84
N VAL A 39 -1.65 -1.55 2.08
CA VAL A 39 -2.57 -1.56 3.21
C VAL A 39 -2.80 -0.16 3.72
N PHE A 40 -4.05 0.26 3.79
CA PHE A 40 -4.48 1.52 4.38
C PHE A 40 -5.22 1.23 5.67
N ALA A 41 -4.76 1.83 6.76
CA ALA A 41 -5.41 1.75 8.06
C ALA A 41 -5.83 3.18 8.47
N ASN A 42 -7.13 3.39 8.63
CA ASN A 42 -7.70 4.70 8.94
C ASN A 42 -7.92 4.93 10.44
N LYS A 43 -7.29 4.11 11.28
CA LYS A 43 -7.30 4.22 12.74
C LYS A 43 -5.87 4.11 13.27
N PRO A 44 -5.40 5.06 14.10
CA PRO A 44 -4.04 5.03 14.64
C PRO A 44 -3.70 3.73 15.36
N GLU A 45 -4.66 3.13 16.08
CA GLU A 45 -4.44 1.90 16.83
C GLU A 45 -4.18 0.70 15.90
N LEU A 46 -4.94 0.63 14.80
CA LEU A 46 -4.76 -0.42 13.79
C LEU A 46 -3.44 -0.22 13.04
N GLU A 47 -3.09 1.03 12.72
CA GLU A 47 -1.80 1.31 12.10
C GLU A 47 -0.64 0.87 13.02
N ASN A 48 -0.71 1.20 14.32
CA ASN A 48 0.28 0.78 15.32
C ASN A 48 0.36 -0.74 15.50
N GLN A 49 -0.73 -1.47 15.24
CA GLN A 49 -0.74 -2.93 15.24
C GLN A 49 -0.08 -3.52 13.98
N LEU A 50 -0.27 -2.89 12.81
CA LEU A 50 0.22 -3.39 11.53
C LEU A 50 1.69 -3.02 11.27
N LEU A 51 2.09 -1.81 11.67
CA LEU A 51 3.42 -1.27 11.40
C LEU A 51 4.58 -2.13 11.95
N PRO A 52 4.46 -2.85 13.08
CA PRO A 52 5.52 -3.73 13.57
C PRO A 52 5.67 -5.03 12.76
N LEU A 53 4.63 -5.47 12.04
CA LEU A 53 4.61 -6.76 11.34
C LEU A 53 5.65 -6.80 10.23
N THR A 54 6.39 -7.90 10.11
CA THR A 54 7.12 -8.21 8.88
C THR A 54 6.13 -8.55 7.76
N ALA A 55 6.56 -8.50 6.49
CA ALA A 55 5.74 -8.96 5.38
C ALA A 55 5.29 -10.41 5.57
N ALA A 56 6.18 -11.31 5.98
CA ALA A 56 5.83 -12.71 6.25
C ALA A 56 4.70 -12.84 7.29
N GLU A 57 4.79 -12.09 8.40
CA GLU A 57 3.74 -12.08 9.42
C GLU A 57 2.43 -11.46 8.92
N TRP A 58 2.50 -10.38 8.15
CA TRP A 58 1.33 -9.78 7.51
C TRP A 58 0.62 -10.81 6.63
N PHE A 59 1.33 -11.42 5.68
CA PHE A 59 0.72 -12.39 4.75
C PHE A 59 0.19 -13.65 5.46
N ALA A 60 0.80 -14.06 6.58
CA ALA A 60 0.29 -15.16 7.40
C ALA A 60 -1.01 -14.80 8.15
N LYS A 61 -1.17 -13.53 8.56
CA LYS A 61 -2.30 -13.08 9.41
C LYS A 61 -3.39 -12.34 8.63
N ARG A 62 -3.12 -11.86 7.41
CA ARG A 62 -3.97 -10.90 6.66
C ARG A 62 -5.44 -11.33 6.58
N SER A 63 -5.70 -12.61 6.33
CA SER A 63 -7.06 -13.12 6.19
C SER A 63 -7.86 -13.04 7.49
N GLN A 64 -7.21 -13.23 8.65
CA GLN A 64 -7.86 -13.03 9.95
C GLN A 64 -8.07 -11.54 10.22
N ILE A 65 -7.05 -10.71 9.98
CA ILE A 65 -7.14 -9.27 10.19
C ILE A 65 -8.25 -8.65 9.33
N GLN A 66 -8.39 -9.04 8.07
CA GLN A 66 -9.48 -8.57 7.19
C GLN A 66 -10.86 -9.00 7.69
N ARG A 67 -10.98 -10.15 8.37
CA ARG A 67 -12.25 -10.56 9.00
C ARG A 67 -12.54 -9.77 10.28
N ASP A 68 -11.50 -9.41 11.03
CA ASP A 68 -11.62 -8.61 12.25
C ASP A 68 -11.99 -7.15 11.92
N TYR A 69 -11.60 -6.67 10.73
CA TYR A 69 -11.89 -5.32 10.22
C TYR A 69 -12.51 -5.38 8.80
N PRO A 70 -13.79 -5.78 8.68
CA PRO A 70 -14.44 -5.96 7.37
C PRO A 70 -14.83 -4.64 6.68
N ASP A 71 -14.80 -3.52 7.41
CA ASP A 71 -15.13 -2.20 6.88
C ASP A 71 -13.94 -1.59 6.12
N GLU A 72 -14.07 -1.47 4.80
CA GLU A 72 -13.03 -0.90 3.93
C GLU A 72 -12.72 0.60 4.17
N SER A 73 -13.54 1.30 4.96
CA SER A 73 -13.22 2.66 5.41
C SER A 73 -12.25 2.67 6.60
N ILE A 74 -12.10 1.53 7.29
CA ILE A 74 -11.20 1.32 8.43
C ILE A 74 -9.92 0.60 7.99
N LEU A 75 -10.07 -0.51 7.26
CA LEU A 75 -8.96 -1.31 6.72
C LEU A 75 -9.21 -1.59 5.25
N ARG A 76 -8.34 -1.06 4.38
CA ARG A 76 -8.34 -1.39 2.96
C ARG A 76 -7.05 -2.10 2.58
N VAL A 77 -7.17 -3.23 1.90
CA VAL A 77 -6.04 -3.99 1.39
C VAL A 77 -6.19 -4.09 -0.13
N VAL A 78 -5.16 -3.66 -0.86
CA VAL A 78 -5.06 -3.85 -2.31
C VAL A 78 -3.88 -4.75 -2.59
N SER A 79 -4.17 -5.94 -3.12
CA SER A 79 -3.19 -7.00 -3.35
C SER A 79 -2.77 -7.07 -4.81
N PHE A 80 -1.47 -7.25 -5.01
CA PHE A 80 -0.84 -7.50 -6.29
C PHE A 80 0.03 -8.75 -6.20
N GLU A 81 0.23 -9.40 -7.34
CA GLU A 81 1.27 -10.40 -7.51
C GLU A 81 2.08 -9.99 -8.75
N PHE A 82 3.34 -9.64 -8.53
CA PHE A 82 4.25 -9.25 -9.61
C PHE A 82 5.13 -10.42 -10.02
N ILE A 83 5.21 -10.69 -11.31
CA ILE A 83 6.03 -11.78 -11.86
C ILE A 83 7.39 -11.26 -12.34
N PRO A 84 8.44 -12.10 -12.44
CA PRO A 84 9.75 -11.69 -12.96
C PRO A 84 9.68 -11.09 -14.38
N GLY A 85 10.48 -10.05 -14.63
CA GLY A 85 10.54 -9.31 -15.90
C GLY A 85 9.34 -8.39 -16.20
N GLN A 86 8.38 -8.28 -15.29
CA GLN A 86 7.20 -7.45 -15.43
C GLN A 86 7.50 -5.97 -15.25
N GLN A 87 6.83 -5.15 -16.05
CA GLN A 87 6.81 -3.70 -15.94
C GLN A 87 5.36 -3.24 -15.79
N ARG A 88 5.07 -2.41 -14.78
CA ARG A 88 3.77 -1.77 -14.61
C ARG A 88 3.96 -0.26 -14.59
N SER A 89 3.27 0.41 -15.50
CA SER A 89 3.08 1.85 -15.43
C SER A 89 2.35 2.22 -14.15
N GLU A 90 2.48 3.48 -13.75
CA GLU A 90 1.86 4.05 -12.55
C GLU A 90 0.40 3.58 -12.35
N GLN A 91 0.12 3.07 -11.15
CA GLN A 91 -1.20 2.63 -10.70
C GLN A 91 -1.66 3.54 -9.56
N LYS A 92 -2.81 4.20 -9.71
CA LYS A 92 -3.44 4.94 -8.61
C LYS A 92 -4.18 4.00 -7.69
N ILE A 93 -3.81 3.98 -6.42
CA ILE A 93 -4.41 3.12 -5.38
C ILE A 93 -5.10 4.02 -4.36
N LYS A 94 -6.43 3.94 -4.27
CA LYS A 94 -7.24 4.76 -3.35
C LYS A 94 -7.20 4.20 -1.92
N GLY A 95 -6.96 5.06 -0.94
CA GLY A 95 -6.83 4.74 0.48
C GLY A 95 -8.04 5.06 1.37
N ASN A 96 -9.16 5.53 0.78
CA ASN A 96 -10.43 5.78 1.48
C ASN A 96 -10.34 6.70 2.72
N GLY A 97 -9.47 7.71 2.70
CA GLY A 97 -9.33 8.68 3.79
C GLY A 97 -8.17 8.41 4.74
N ALA A 98 -7.51 7.24 4.66
CA ALA A 98 -6.29 6.98 5.42
C ALA A 98 -5.18 7.96 5.02
N GLU A 99 -4.47 8.53 5.99
CA GLU A 99 -3.38 9.49 5.74
C GLU A 99 -2.11 8.82 5.21
N MET A 100 -1.92 7.55 5.54
CA MET A 100 -0.72 6.76 5.25
C MET A 100 -1.10 5.39 4.68
N ALA A 101 -0.17 4.79 3.94
CA ALA A 101 -0.23 3.40 3.52
C ALA A 101 0.99 2.62 4.06
N ILE A 102 0.81 1.33 4.31
CA ILE A 102 1.88 0.38 4.57
C ILE A 102 1.95 -0.57 3.39
N ILE A 103 3.11 -0.63 2.73
CA ILE A 103 3.36 -1.52 1.61
C ILE A 103 4.16 -2.70 2.12
N PHE A 104 3.61 -3.90 2.03
CA PHE A 104 4.29 -5.16 2.37
C PHE A 104 4.74 -5.87 1.09
N VAL A 105 6.01 -6.24 1.02
CA VAL A 105 6.61 -6.94 -0.13
C VAL A 105 7.08 -8.33 0.32
N ASN A 106 6.40 -9.39 -0.11
CA ASN A 106 6.75 -10.74 0.36
C ASN A 106 7.81 -11.40 -0.50
N MET A 107 9.07 -11.13 -0.15
CA MET A 107 10.22 -11.85 -0.70
C MET A 107 10.35 -13.18 0.03
N GLY A 108 9.72 -14.25 -0.44
CA GLY A 108 9.48 -15.50 0.33
C GLY A 108 10.70 -16.20 0.96
N ARG A 109 11.93 -15.85 0.59
CA ARG A 109 13.18 -16.34 1.21
C ARG A 109 13.86 -15.35 2.18
N SER A 110 13.31 -14.14 2.33
CA SER A 110 13.86 -13.08 3.15
C SER A 110 13.26 -13.10 4.56
N SER A 111 14.11 -13.04 5.57
CA SER A 111 13.72 -12.83 6.97
C SER A 111 13.58 -11.36 7.36
N ALA A 112 13.84 -10.43 6.43
CA ALA A 112 13.74 -9.01 6.69
C ALA A 112 12.26 -8.58 6.80
N THR A 113 12.07 -7.43 7.42
CA THR A 113 10.77 -6.79 7.60
C THR A 113 9.99 -6.62 6.28
N ASN A 114 10.68 -6.28 5.19
CA ASN A 114 10.13 -6.07 3.85
C ASN A 114 8.83 -5.23 3.80
N ARG A 115 8.84 -4.07 4.46
CA ARG A 115 7.72 -3.12 4.45
C ARG A 115 8.19 -1.67 4.31
N ALA A 116 7.31 -0.81 3.84
CA ALA A 116 7.50 0.64 3.88
C ALA A 116 6.21 1.34 4.33
N ARG A 117 6.34 2.40 5.12
CA ARG A 117 5.24 3.31 5.45
C ARG A 117 5.36 4.54 4.57
N VAL A 118 4.33 4.86 3.80
CA VAL A 118 4.35 5.95 2.82
C VAL A 118 3.16 6.89 3.02
N PRO A 119 3.35 8.23 2.92
CA PRO A 119 2.25 9.17 2.94
C PRO A 119 1.32 8.97 1.74
N THR A 120 0.03 9.21 1.95
CA THR A 120 -0.87 9.42 0.80
C THR A 120 -0.53 10.72 0.08
N GLY A 121 -0.73 10.72 -1.24
CA GLY A 121 -0.26 11.74 -2.16
C GLY A 121 1.10 11.41 -2.79
N SER A 122 1.85 10.45 -2.23
CA SER A 122 3.17 10.07 -2.76
C SER A 122 3.08 9.17 -3.99
N THR A 123 4.07 9.33 -4.88
CA THR A 123 4.41 8.37 -5.92
C THR A 123 5.54 7.47 -5.43
N VAL A 124 5.35 6.17 -5.58
CA VAL A 124 6.20 5.11 -5.07
C VAL A 124 6.73 4.31 -6.25
N SER A 125 8.06 4.24 -6.38
CA SER A 125 8.73 3.36 -7.32
C SER A 125 9.18 2.09 -6.58
N LEU A 126 8.69 0.93 -7.04
CA LEU A 126 9.06 -0.37 -6.51
C LEU A 126 9.90 -1.12 -7.54
N ARG A 127 11.18 -1.36 -7.20
CA ARG A 127 12.06 -2.24 -7.97
C ARG A 127 12.24 -3.56 -7.23
N ILE A 128 12.00 -4.67 -7.91
CA ILE A 128 12.12 -6.01 -7.33
C ILE A 128 13.26 -6.76 -8.03
N GLY A 129 14.31 -7.08 -7.27
CA GLY A 129 15.46 -7.85 -7.72
C GLY A 129 15.40 -9.31 -7.28
N GLU A 130 16.50 -10.04 -7.49
CA GLU A 130 16.56 -11.49 -7.22
C GLU A 130 16.39 -11.83 -5.72
N GLY A 131 17.14 -11.16 -4.84
CA GLY A 131 17.10 -11.40 -3.39
C GLY A 131 16.69 -10.20 -2.55
N SER A 132 16.37 -9.07 -3.20
CA SER A 132 16.06 -7.81 -2.53
C SER A 132 15.02 -7.02 -3.32
N TYR A 133 14.50 -5.97 -2.70
CA TYR A 133 13.67 -4.96 -3.35
C TYR A 133 14.13 -3.57 -2.91
N GLN A 134 13.77 -2.57 -3.69
CA GLN A 134 13.97 -1.16 -3.40
C GLN A 134 12.64 -0.46 -3.55
N LEU A 135 12.35 0.43 -2.60
CA LEU A 135 11.15 1.25 -2.59
C LEU A 135 11.56 2.69 -2.36
N GLU A 136 11.28 3.54 -3.32
CA GLU A 136 11.67 4.96 -3.32
C GLU A 136 10.43 5.83 -3.48
N LEU A 137 10.39 6.94 -2.75
CA LEU A 137 9.41 7.99 -2.98
C LEU A 137 9.96 8.90 -4.09
N GLU A 138 9.20 9.04 -5.16
CA GLU A 138 9.50 10.03 -6.18
C GLU A 138 9.18 11.43 -5.64
N LYS A 139 10.08 12.39 -5.92
CA LYS A 139 9.99 13.77 -5.45
C LYS A 139 9.07 14.62 -6.31
#